data_AF-M6HLD0-F1
#
_entry.id   AF-M6HLD0-F1
#
_cell.length_a   1.000
_cell.length_b   1.000
_cell.length_c   1.000
_cell.angle_alpha   90.00
_cell.angle_beta   90.00
_cell.angle_gamma   90.00
#
_symmetry.space_group_name_H-M   'P 1'
#
loop_
_entity.id
_entity.type
_entity.pdbx_description
1 polymer ?
#
loop_
_entity_poly.entity_id
_entity_poly.type
_entity_poly.pdbx_seq_one_letter_code
_entity_poly.pdbx_strand_id
1 'polypeptide(L)'
;MDFIFISVFFGSYLIILYAISKKWIIPIIAMISTPLFHHFISFSDVSIAATLVLLGILILQNEKLLFSKNHSVQTFFSGVLLSIACWYRQEVFVLTSCLIVSTLTIKVFSEKEELIKESKQILIFLSGFLLIFSIFIFYNFINYGFLLGPRIILNKTITNFDLTNKVSDIQSLLFAGKGRLGFLGYSPWYLFIFLLFIWKWKKTSQYVKIWILTFVLNLILVSIFTPNNSNIDWGSRYLTCSVFIPLLLLSEIKISMNTFWSFRKNSKFKKTYENKVELPKIENIEIKENYKKIILFVLLILILYSISVNFKMIQLMRKISIQLSEIQSEIPWDNSKIFITSKSNIANTFGLNYFSQTILLIKKPKDLIQILQLHPNERFILIEDKLDKPWSESIRNQFVNKLKITIIKSPKVHLRFTEIQSR
;
A
#
# COMPACT_ATOMS: atom_id res chain seq x y z
N MET A 1 15.91 6.05 7.27
CA MET A 1 14.84 5.39 8.06
C MET A 1 15.43 4.11 8.61
N ASP A 2 15.39 3.94 9.93
CA ASP A 2 16.19 2.91 10.58
C ASP A 2 15.67 1.51 10.24
N PHE A 3 16.56 0.64 9.79
CA PHE A 3 16.26 -0.77 9.49
C PHE A 3 15.54 -1.47 10.66
N ILE A 4 15.85 -1.06 11.89
CA ILE A 4 15.22 -1.50 13.13
C ILE A 4 13.71 -1.18 13.11
N PHE A 5 13.33 0.05 12.74
CA PHE A 5 11.94 0.48 12.69
C PHE A 5 11.11 -0.40 11.74
N ILE A 6 11.60 -0.57 10.51
CA ILE A 6 10.91 -1.39 9.50
C ILE A 6 10.79 -2.85 9.97
N SER A 7 11.88 -3.40 10.52
CA SER A 7 11.91 -4.78 11.01
C SER A 7 10.92 -5.01 12.16
N VAL A 8 10.81 -4.06 13.09
CA VAL A 8 9.88 -4.12 14.21
C VAL A 8 8.43 -4.06 13.72
N PHE A 9 8.07 -3.11 12.86
CA PHE A 9 6.69 -2.97 12.38
C PHE A 9 6.27 -4.14 11.49
N PHE A 10 7.14 -4.58 10.58
CA PHE A 10 6.86 -5.72 9.72
C PHE A 10 6.81 -7.05 10.50
N GLY A 11 7.75 -7.27 11.42
CA GLY A 11 7.73 -8.43 12.31
C GLY A 11 6.46 -8.47 13.17
N SER A 12 6.07 -7.33 13.75
CA SER A 12 4.82 -7.21 14.51
C SER A 12 3.60 -7.51 13.65
N TYR A 13 3.54 -7.00 12.42
CA TYR A 13 2.47 -7.31 11.48
C TYR A 13 2.35 -8.81 11.23
N LEU A 14 3.47 -9.50 10.98
CA LEU A 14 3.48 -10.95 10.76
C LEU A 14 3.06 -11.75 12.00
N ILE A 15 3.48 -11.33 13.20
CA ILE A 15 3.08 -11.96 14.46
C ILE A 15 1.58 -11.80 14.70
N ILE A 16 1.03 -10.61 14.49
CA ILE A 16 -0.41 -10.35 14.63
C ILE A 16 -1.16 -11.18 13.58
N LEU A 17 -0.70 -11.22 12.33
CA LEU A 17 -1.31 -12.03 11.28
C LEU A 17 -1.32 -13.52 11.63
N TYR A 18 -0.25 -14.01 12.25
CA TYR A 18 -0.21 -15.37 12.80
C TYR A 18 -1.24 -15.57 13.90
N ALA A 19 -1.33 -14.64 14.86
CA ALA A 19 -2.29 -14.71 15.98
C ALA A 19 -3.75 -14.78 15.48
N ILE A 20 -4.08 -14.03 14.43
CA ILE A 20 -5.41 -14.07 13.80
C ILE A 20 -5.64 -15.40 13.05
N SER A 21 -4.72 -15.74 12.14
CA SER A 21 -4.92 -16.86 11.21
C SER A 21 -4.69 -18.24 11.84
N LYS A 22 -3.97 -18.30 12.96
CA LYS A 22 -3.51 -19.53 13.64
C LYS A 22 -2.77 -20.49 12.70
N LYS A 23 -2.16 -19.98 11.62
CA LYS A 23 -1.48 -20.76 10.57
C LYS A 23 -0.16 -20.11 10.16
N TRP A 24 0.95 -20.77 10.48
CA TRP A 24 2.32 -20.30 10.15
C TRP A 24 2.56 -20.03 8.67
N ILE A 25 1.86 -20.75 7.77
CA ILE A 25 1.99 -20.54 6.32
C ILE A 25 1.50 -19.16 5.88
N ILE A 26 0.56 -18.53 6.59
CA ILE A 26 -0.07 -17.27 6.18
C ILE A 26 0.91 -16.09 6.31
N PRO A 27 1.62 -15.89 7.44
CA PRO A 27 2.70 -14.91 7.52
C PRO A 27 3.82 -15.14 6.49
N ILE A 28 4.19 -16.39 6.21
CA ILE A 28 5.22 -16.70 5.20
C ILE A 28 4.75 -16.23 3.83
N ILE A 29 3.54 -16.62 3.42
CA ILE A 29 2.93 -16.20 2.16
C ILE A 29 2.83 -14.68 2.10
N ALA A 30 2.40 -14.02 3.18
CA ALA A 30 2.38 -12.55 3.27
C ALA A 30 3.76 -11.94 2.99
N MET A 31 4.82 -12.51 3.54
CA MET A 31 6.18 -12.00 3.39
C MET A 31 6.73 -12.14 1.96
N ILE A 32 6.52 -13.30 1.33
CA ILE A 32 7.22 -13.63 0.07
C ILE A 32 6.36 -13.47 -1.19
N SER A 33 5.03 -13.54 -1.07
CA SER A 33 4.11 -13.59 -2.23
C SER A 33 3.19 -12.38 -2.30
N THR A 34 3.51 -11.30 -1.59
CA THR A 34 2.73 -10.06 -1.59
C THR A 34 3.64 -8.84 -1.64
N PRO A 35 3.10 -7.67 -2.03
CA PRO A 35 3.90 -6.46 -2.03
C PRO A 35 4.16 -5.87 -0.63
N LEU A 36 3.66 -6.49 0.44
CA LEU A 36 3.76 -5.96 1.81
C LEU A 36 5.21 -5.65 2.21
N PHE A 37 6.14 -6.55 1.95
CA PHE A 37 7.53 -6.38 2.39
C PHE A 37 8.16 -5.11 1.83
N HIS A 38 8.04 -4.89 0.52
CA HIS A 38 8.64 -3.71 -0.11
C HIS A 38 7.82 -2.43 0.14
N HIS A 39 6.50 -2.52 0.33
CA HIS A 39 5.71 -1.38 0.82
C HIS A 39 6.18 -0.94 2.22
N PHE A 40 6.43 -1.88 3.13
CA PHE A 40 6.87 -1.58 4.49
C PHE A 40 8.28 -0.96 4.54
N ILE A 41 9.17 -1.42 3.67
CA ILE A 41 10.51 -0.85 3.53
C ILE A 41 10.46 0.58 2.99
N SER A 42 9.59 0.81 2.01
CA SER A 42 9.55 2.08 1.27
C SER A 42 8.79 3.18 2.00
N PHE A 43 7.79 2.82 2.83
CA PHE A 43 6.83 3.76 3.37
C PHE A 43 6.52 3.48 4.85
N SER A 44 7.09 4.27 5.77
CA SER A 44 6.81 4.15 7.21
C SER A 44 5.35 4.38 7.55
N ASP A 45 4.72 5.36 6.91
CA ASP A 45 3.32 5.68 7.13
C ASP A 45 2.40 4.50 6.78
N VAL A 46 2.73 3.74 5.73
CA VAL A 46 2.05 2.48 5.39
C VAL A 46 2.28 1.43 6.47
N SER A 47 3.54 1.24 6.90
CA SER A 47 3.91 0.24 7.91
C SER A 47 3.14 0.44 9.21
N ILE A 48 3.11 1.68 9.71
CA ILE A 48 2.40 2.02 10.95
C ILE A 48 0.89 1.80 10.77
N ALA A 49 0.31 2.34 9.68
CA ALA A 49 -1.13 2.22 9.43
C ALA A 49 -1.58 0.76 9.30
N ALA A 50 -0.87 -0.05 8.51
CA ALA A 50 -1.21 -1.45 8.28
C ALA A 50 -1.10 -2.29 9.55
N THR A 51 -0.07 -2.07 10.38
CA THR A 51 0.08 -2.75 11.68
C THR A 51 -1.00 -2.36 12.67
N LEU A 52 -1.34 -1.06 12.77
CA LEU A 52 -2.43 -0.58 13.63
C LEU A 52 -3.79 -1.12 13.19
N VAL A 53 -4.07 -1.14 11.88
CA VAL A 53 -5.30 -1.74 11.35
C VAL A 53 -5.37 -3.21 11.73
N LEU A 54 -4.32 -3.98 11.48
CA LEU A 54 -4.33 -5.42 11.77
C LEU A 54 -4.47 -5.70 13.27
N LEU A 55 -3.82 -4.91 14.13
CA LEU A 55 -3.97 -4.98 15.58
C LEU A 55 -5.40 -4.66 16.01
N GLY A 56 -6.00 -3.61 15.43
CA GLY A 56 -7.40 -3.27 15.67
C GLY A 56 -8.34 -4.41 15.27
N ILE A 57 -8.09 -5.08 14.14
CA ILE A 57 -8.87 -6.26 13.71
C ILE A 57 -8.66 -7.46 14.65
N LEU A 58 -7.44 -7.70 15.13
CA LEU A 58 -7.16 -8.75 16.13
C LEU A 58 -8.00 -8.56 17.39
N ILE A 59 -8.09 -7.32 17.88
CA ILE A 59 -8.86 -6.96 19.08
C ILE A 59 -10.38 -7.01 18.81
N LEU A 60 -10.80 -6.67 17.60
CA LEU A 60 -12.22 -6.62 17.23
C LEU A 60 -12.87 -8.00 17.13
N GLN A 61 -12.10 -8.98 16.67
CA GLN A 61 -12.62 -10.32 16.43
C GLN A 61 -12.51 -11.21 17.66
N ASN A 62 -13.47 -12.12 17.83
CA ASN A 62 -13.42 -13.20 18.81
C ASN A 62 -13.85 -14.51 18.13
N GLU A 63 -12.97 -15.52 18.09
CA GLU A 63 -13.24 -16.85 17.50
C GLU A 63 -13.97 -16.83 16.14
N LYS A 64 -13.60 -15.90 15.26
CA LYS A 64 -14.22 -15.65 13.93
C LYS A 64 -15.62 -15.02 13.97
N LEU A 65 -15.97 -14.31 15.03
CA LEU A 65 -17.09 -13.39 15.10
C LEU A 65 -16.53 -11.97 15.21
N LEU A 66 -17.05 -11.05 14.41
CA LEU A 66 -16.77 -9.62 14.54
C LEU A 66 -17.82 -9.00 15.47
N PHE A 67 -17.42 -7.99 16.25
CA PHE A 67 -18.35 -7.25 17.13
C PHE A 67 -19.08 -8.13 18.17
N SER A 68 -18.38 -9.11 18.75
CA SER A 68 -18.96 -10.02 19.75
C SER A 68 -19.31 -9.31 21.08
N LYS A 69 -20.37 -9.78 21.74
CA LYS A 69 -21.07 -9.08 22.83
C LYS A 69 -20.23 -8.80 24.09
N ASN A 70 -19.21 -9.61 24.39
CA ASN A 70 -18.52 -9.58 25.68
C ASN A 70 -17.31 -8.63 25.74
N HIS A 71 -17.07 -7.84 24.69
CA HIS A 71 -15.79 -7.17 24.47
C HIS A 71 -15.93 -5.67 24.17
N SER A 72 -16.84 -4.97 24.85
CA SER A 72 -17.14 -3.54 24.60
C SER A 72 -15.91 -2.63 24.69
N VAL A 73 -15.08 -2.78 25.74
CA VAL A 73 -13.85 -1.97 25.91
C VAL A 73 -12.86 -2.23 24.78
N GLN A 74 -12.67 -3.50 24.42
CA GLN A 74 -11.80 -3.90 23.32
C GLN A 74 -12.32 -3.40 21.96
N THR A 75 -13.64 -3.43 21.76
CA THR A 75 -14.32 -2.92 20.57
C THR A 75 -14.12 -1.41 20.42
N PHE A 76 -14.21 -0.66 21.53
CA PHE A 76 -13.88 0.76 21.57
C PHE A 76 -12.41 1.02 21.19
N PHE A 77 -11.47 0.28 21.80
CA PHE A 77 -10.04 0.41 21.49
C PHE A 77 -9.71 0.02 20.04
N SER A 78 -10.41 -0.94 19.46
CA SER A 78 -10.28 -1.26 18.04
C SER A 78 -10.64 -0.05 17.16
N GLY A 79 -11.75 0.64 17.48
CA GLY A 79 -12.14 1.88 16.82
C GLY A 79 -11.09 2.97 16.93
N VAL A 80 -10.52 3.15 18.13
CA VAL A 80 -9.41 4.09 18.39
C VAL A 80 -8.21 3.76 17.50
N LEU A 81 -7.76 2.50 17.43
CA LEU A 81 -6.60 2.09 16.63
C LEU A 81 -6.82 2.34 15.13
N LEU A 82 -8.00 2.00 14.59
CA LEU A 82 -8.33 2.25 13.18
C LEU A 82 -8.40 3.75 12.88
N SER A 83 -8.85 4.57 13.84
CA SER A 83 -8.83 6.02 13.67
C SER A 83 -7.42 6.62 13.75
N ILE A 84 -6.53 6.12 14.62
CA ILE A 84 -5.13 6.56 14.64
C ILE A 84 -4.47 6.19 13.30
N ALA A 85 -4.75 5.02 12.75
CA ALA A 85 -4.25 4.61 11.44
C ALA A 85 -4.70 5.56 10.30
N CYS A 86 -5.86 6.22 10.43
CA CYS A 86 -6.33 7.23 9.47
C CYS A 86 -5.43 8.48 9.40
N TRP A 87 -4.69 8.80 10.47
CA TRP A 87 -3.74 9.92 10.46
C TRP A 87 -2.58 9.66 9.50
N TYR A 88 -2.15 8.40 9.41
CA TYR A 88 -1.08 7.97 8.52
C TYR A 88 -1.59 7.72 7.10
N ARG A 89 -2.76 7.09 6.98
CA ARG A 89 -3.34 6.64 5.70
C ARG A 89 -4.85 6.86 5.66
N GLN A 90 -5.30 7.79 4.83
CA GLN A 90 -6.73 8.13 4.67
C GLN A 90 -7.55 6.97 4.09
N GLU A 91 -6.91 6.04 3.39
CA GLU A 91 -7.55 4.85 2.82
C GLU A 91 -8.09 3.90 3.92
N VAL A 92 -7.61 4.05 5.16
CA VAL A 92 -8.12 3.35 6.34
C VAL A 92 -9.55 3.79 6.68
N PHE A 93 -9.90 5.06 6.45
CA PHE A 93 -11.28 5.52 6.62
C PHE A 93 -12.21 4.74 5.68
N VAL A 94 -11.83 4.64 4.40
CA VAL A 94 -12.58 3.87 3.39
C VAL A 94 -12.72 2.41 3.81
N LEU A 95 -11.63 1.79 4.26
CA LEU A 95 -11.64 0.40 4.76
C LEU A 95 -12.59 0.22 5.95
N THR A 96 -12.54 1.13 6.92
CA THR A 96 -13.38 1.11 8.12
C THR A 96 -14.86 1.23 7.73
N SER A 97 -15.21 2.17 6.84
CA SER A 97 -16.57 2.30 6.31
C SER A 97 -17.03 1.04 5.59
N CYS A 98 -16.17 0.43 4.76
CA CYS A 98 -16.46 -0.82 4.06
C CYS A 98 -16.74 -1.97 5.04
N LEU A 99 -15.97 -2.07 6.13
CA LEU A 99 -16.14 -3.10 7.16
C LEU A 99 -17.51 -2.97 7.85
N ILE A 100 -17.88 -1.75 8.25
CA ILE A 100 -19.16 -1.48 8.92
C ILE A 100 -20.32 -1.77 7.98
N VAL A 101 -20.30 -1.22 6.76
CA VAL A 101 -21.33 -1.44 5.74
C VAL A 101 -21.48 -2.93 5.44
N SER A 102 -20.36 -3.65 5.31
CA SER A 102 -20.39 -5.08 5.03
C SER A 102 -20.99 -5.89 6.17
N THR A 103 -20.63 -5.55 7.42
CA THR A 103 -21.17 -6.19 8.61
C THR A 103 -22.68 -6.00 8.69
N LEU A 104 -23.15 -4.75 8.56
CA LEU A 104 -24.58 -4.42 8.57
C LEU A 104 -25.33 -5.15 7.44
N THR A 105 -24.79 -5.11 6.22
CA THR A 105 -25.41 -5.74 5.05
C THR A 105 -25.61 -7.24 5.27
N ILE A 106 -24.55 -7.97 5.65
CA ILE A 106 -24.63 -9.43 5.85
C ILE A 106 -25.61 -9.80 6.96
N LYS A 107 -25.68 -9.00 8.03
CA LYS A 107 -26.53 -9.28 9.18
C LYS A 107 -28.01 -8.97 8.91
N VAL A 108 -28.31 -7.88 8.20
CA VAL A 108 -29.68 -7.56 7.73
C VAL A 108 -30.28 -8.72 6.92
N PHE A 109 -29.47 -9.36 6.08
CA PHE A 109 -29.91 -10.47 5.22
C PHE A 109 -29.84 -11.87 5.86
N SER A 110 -29.28 -12.01 7.06
CA SER A 110 -29.14 -13.32 7.72
C SER A 110 -30.09 -13.50 8.89
N GLU A 111 -29.98 -12.69 9.96
CA GLU A 111 -30.78 -12.85 11.20
C GLU A 111 -31.02 -11.50 11.89
N LYS A 112 -32.29 -11.09 12.02
CA LYS A 112 -32.68 -9.75 12.53
C LYS A 112 -32.43 -9.55 14.03
N GLU A 113 -32.47 -10.60 14.85
CA GLU A 113 -32.28 -10.47 16.31
C GLU A 113 -30.82 -10.28 16.72
N GLU A 114 -29.86 -10.84 15.97
CA GLU A 114 -28.43 -10.60 16.18
C GLU A 114 -28.04 -9.16 15.85
N LEU A 115 -28.75 -8.53 14.90
CA LEU A 115 -28.48 -7.18 14.42
C LEU A 115 -28.59 -6.12 15.52
N ILE A 116 -29.54 -6.25 16.45
CA ILE A 116 -29.73 -5.27 17.55
C ILE A 116 -28.56 -5.33 18.55
N LYS A 117 -28.00 -6.53 18.79
CA LYS A 117 -26.89 -6.70 19.74
C LYS A 117 -25.57 -6.25 19.13
N GLU A 118 -25.33 -6.57 17.87
CA GLU A 118 -24.13 -6.15 17.15
C GLU A 118 -24.14 -4.66 16.80
N SER A 119 -25.30 -4.05 16.54
CA SER A 119 -25.40 -2.61 16.31
C SER A 119 -24.90 -1.81 17.51
N LYS A 120 -25.15 -2.27 18.74
CA LYS A 120 -24.57 -1.68 19.95
C LYS A 120 -23.04 -1.73 19.94
N GLN A 121 -22.46 -2.85 19.54
CA GLN A 121 -21.00 -2.99 19.46
C GLN A 121 -20.40 -2.15 18.32
N ILE A 122 -21.10 -2.06 17.18
CA ILE A 122 -20.73 -1.14 16.08
C ILE A 122 -20.78 0.32 16.56
N LEU A 123 -21.78 0.72 17.35
CA LEU A 123 -21.84 2.06 17.94
C LEU A 123 -20.68 2.33 18.91
N ILE A 124 -20.29 1.33 19.70
CA ILE A 124 -19.13 1.43 20.62
C ILE A 124 -17.82 1.53 19.82
N PHE A 125 -17.67 0.77 18.74
CA PHE A 125 -16.53 0.89 17.83
C PHE A 125 -16.50 2.28 17.19
N LEU A 126 -17.65 2.76 16.68
CA LEU A 126 -17.79 4.06 16.07
C LEU A 126 -17.51 5.20 17.04
N SER A 127 -17.89 5.09 18.32
CA SER A 127 -17.57 6.13 19.30
C SER A 127 -16.06 6.22 19.55
N GLY A 128 -15.35 5.09 19.64
CA GLY A 128 -13.89 5.07 19.72
C GLY A 128 -13.21 5.63 18.48
N PHE A 129 -13.73 5.29 17.29
CA PHE A 129 -13.24 5.81 16.03
C PHE A 129 -13.46 7.33 15.92
N LEU A 130 -14.70 7.80 16.13
CA LEU A 130 -15.08 9.21 15.98
C LEU A 130 -14.39 10.11 17.00
N LEU A 131 -14.10 9.63 18.21
CA LEU A 131 -13.38 10.41 19.21
C LEU A 131 -12.02 10.88 18.67
N ILE A 132 -11.20 9.95 18.18
CA ILE A 132 -9.87 10.27 17.66
C ILE A 132 -9.94 10.93 16.28
N PHE A 133 -10.91 10.54 15.46
CA PHE A 133 -11.09 11.13 14.13
C PHE A 133 -11.53 12.60 14.20
N SER A 134 -12.32 12.96 15.22
CA SER A 134 -12.69 14.36 15.45
C SER A 134 -11.49 15.21 15.86
N ILE A 135 -10.57 14.65 16.66
CA ILE A 135 -9.30 15.31 17.01
C ILE A 135 -8.46 15.54 15.75
N PHE A 136 -8.40 14.56 14.83
CA PHE A 136 -7.73 14.72 13.54
C PHE A 136 -8.31 15.87 12.72
N ILE A 137 -9.64 15.93 12.58
CA ILE A 137 -10.31 16.98 11.82
C ILE A 137 -10.02 18.35 12.44
N PHE A 138 -10.12 18.46 13.77
CA PHE A 138 -9.86 19.69 14.49
C PHE A 138 -8.40 20.15 14.34
N TYR A 139 -7.45 19.22 14.46
CA TYR A 139 -6.02 19.50 14.24
C TYR A 139 -5.77 20.03 12.82
N ASN A 140 -6.37 19.42 11.80
CA ASN A 140 -6.21 19.87 10.42
C ASN A 140 -6.85 21.24 10.18
N PHE A 141 -8.01 21.49 10.80
CA PHE A 141 -8.69 22.77 10.69
C PHE A 141 -7.84 23.90 11.29
N ILE A 142 -7.28 23.72 12.49
CA ILE A 142 -6.44 24.73 13.13
C ILE A 142 -5.17 25.01 12.31
N ASN A 143 -4.46 23.96 11.90
CA ASN A 143 -3.12 24.14 11.33
C ASN A 143 -3.14 24.47 9.83
N TYR A 144 -4.15 24.01 9.10
CA TYR A 144 -4.20 24.14 7.64
C TYR A 144 -5.42 24.92 7.13
N GLY A 145 -6.40 25.22 7.99
CA GLY A 145 -7.66 25.86 7.58
C GLY A 145 -8.63 24.91 6.89
N PHE A 146 -8.37 23.59 6.91
CA PHE A 146 -9.15 22.60 6.15
C PHE A 146 -9.40 21.32 6.93
N LEU A 147 -10.64 20.82 6.91
CA LEU A 147 -11.09 19.69 7.75
C LEU A 147 -10.38 18.36 7.48
N LEU A 148 -10.19 18.00 6.21
CA LEU A 148 -9.60 16.69 5.83
C LEU A 148 -8.08 16.77 5.55
N GLY A 149 -7.48 17.90 5.90
CA GLY A 149 -6.06 18.17 5.75
C GLY A 149 -5.61 18.50 4.32
N PRO A 150 -4.35 18.92 4.18
CA PRO A 150 -3.79 19.43 2.92
C PRO A 150 -3.69 18.35 1.83
N ARG A 151 -3.59 17.07 2.23
CA ARG A 151 -3.44 15.95 1.29
C ARG A 151 -4.62 15.79 0.34
N ILE A 152 -5.85 16.07 0.77
CA ILE A 152 -7.02 16.00 -0.13
C ILE A 152 -7.02 17.20 -1.08
N ILE A 153 -6.65 18.37 -0.59
CA ILE A 153 -6.70 19.63 -1.35
C ILE A 153 -5.60 19.71 -2.41
N LEU A 154 -4.40 19.22 -2.08
CA LEU A 154 -3.31 19.13 -3.05
C LEU A 154 -3.62 18.13 -4.17
N ASN A 155 -4.55 17.21 -3.93
CA ASN A 155 -5.03 16.25 -4.91
C ASN A 155 -6.38 16.68 -5.52
N LYS A 156 -6.44 17.90 -6.10
CA LYS A 156 -7.64 18.41 -6.83
C LYS A 156 -8.11 17.51 -7.99
N THR A 157 -7.29 16.57 -8.42
CA THR A 157 -7.67 15.50 -9.36
C THR A 157 -8.73 14.54 -8.81
N ILE A 158 -8.90 14.46 -7.48
CA ILE A 158 -10.03 13.73 -6.88
C ILE A 158 -11.36 14.41 -7.25
N THR A 159 -11.38 15.74 -7.34
CA THR A 159 -12.61 16.52 -7.63
C THR A 159 -12.82 16.76 -9.13
N ASN A 160 -11.76 16.82 -9.93
CA ASN A 160 -11.87 16.91 -11.39
C ASN A 160 -11.89 15.52 -12.02
N PHE A 161 -13.09 14.96 -12.15
CA PHE A 161 -13.34 13.59 -12.59
C PHE A 161 -13.21 13.44 -14.12
N ASP A 162 -11.98 13.44 -14.64
CA ASP A 162 -11.73 13.02 -16.03
C ASP A 162 -11.76 11.49 -16.11
N LEU A 163 -12.83 10.96 -16.72
CA LEU A 163 -13.08 9.53 -16.83
C LEU A 163 -11.93 8.79 -17.53
N THR A 164 -11.31 9.39 -18.54
CA THR A 164 -10.26 8.72 -19.33
C THR A 164 -8.98 8.54 -18.51
N ASN A 165 -8.54 9.62 -17.85
CA ASN A 165 -7.43 9.59 -16.92
C ASN A 165 -7.72 8.66 -15.74
N LYS A 166 -8.98 8.62 -15.26
CA LYS A 166 -9.36 7.77 -14.14
C LYS A 166 -9.31 6.29 -14.46
N VAL A 167 -9.80 5.88 -15.63
CA VAL A 167 -9.72 4.48 -16.08
C VAL A 167 -8.26 4.06 -16.22
N SER A 168 -7.40 4.93 -16.76
CA SER A 168 -5.96 4.66 -16.82
C SER A 168 -5.32 4.54 -15.43
N ASP A 169 -5.76 5.34 -14.47
CA ASP A 169 -5.30 5.25 -13.08
C ASP A 169 -5.74 3.94 -12.41
N ILE A 170 -6.99 3.52 -12.61
CA ILE A 170 -7.50 2.24 -12.09
C ILE A 170 -6.75 1.06 -12.71
N GLN A 171 -6.54 1.06 -14.03
CA GLN A 171 -5.83 0.00 -14.73
C GLN A 171 -4.39 -0.14 -14.22
N SER A 172 -3.72 0.99 -14.04
CA SER A 172 -2.36 1.06 -13.51
C SER A 172 -2.29 0.60 -12.05
N LEU A 173 -3.24 1.02 -11.21
CA LEU A 173 -3.35 0.61 -9.81
C LEU A 173 -3.57 -0.89 -9.65
N LEU A 174 -4.49 -1.47 -10.42
CA LEU A 174 -4.91 -2.87 -10.26
C LEU A 174 -4.03 -3.85 -11.02
N PHE A 175 -3.63 -3.54 -12.25
CA PHE A 175 -2.97 -4.50 -13.15
C PHE A 175 -1.55 -4.10 -13.50
N ALA A 176 -1.39 -3.06 -14.33
CA ALA A 176 -0.11 -2.54 -14.77
C ALA A 176 -0.30 -1.19 -15.49
N GLY A 177 0.69 -0.31 -15.37
CA GLY A 177 0.68 0.98 -16.04
C GLY A 177 2.01 1.71 -15.87
N LYS A 178 2.36 2.54 -16.86
CA LYS A 178 3.57 3.39 -16.85
C LYS A 178 4.86 2.63 -16.46
N GLY A 179 4.99 1.38 -16.95
CA GLY A 179 6.15 0.52 -16.70
C GLY A 179 6.20 -0.15 -15.33
N ARG A 180 5.08 -0.21 -14.59
CA ARG A 180 4.99 -0.80 -13.25
C ARG A 180 3.85 -1.82 -13.17
N LEU A 181 3.98 -2.76 -12.24
CA LEU A 181 2.92 -3.69 -11.90
C LEU A 181 1.96 -3.04 -10.89
N GLY A 182 0.69 -3.33 -11.05
CA GLY A 182 -0.37 -3.00 -10.11
C GLY A 182 -0.54 -4.08 -9.05
N PHE A 183 -1.52 -3.86 -8.17
CA PHE A 183 -1.80 -4.71 -7.03
C PHE A 183 -2.00 -6.21 -7.36
N LEU A 184 -2.82 -6.51 -8.38
CA LEU A 184 -3.05 -7.87 -8.88
C LEU A 184 -1.92 -8.36 -9.79
N GLY A 185 -1.07 -7.46 -10.30
CA GLY A 185 0.17 -7.83 -10.97
C GLY A 185 1.20 -8.44 -10.01
N TYR A 186 1.28 -7.93 -8.77
CA TYR A 186 2.10 -8.52 -7.70
C TYR A 186 1.48 -9.78 -7.10
N SER A 187 0.15 -9.80 -6.92
CA SER A 187 -0.57 -10.84 -6.20
C SER A 187 -1.83 -11.30 -6.94
N PRO A 188 -1.73 -11.94 -8.12
CA PRO A 188 -2.91 -12.39 -8.87
C PRO A 188 -3.73 -13.45 -8.11
N TRP A 189 -3.10 -14.17 -7.16
CA TRP A 189 -3.80 -15.11 -6.29
C TRP A 189 -4.87 -14.45 -5.40
N TYR A 190 -4.79 -13.14 -5.11
CA TYR A 190 -5.84 -12.42 -4.39
C TYR A 190 -7.17 -12.48 -5.14
N LEU A 191 -7.14 -12.19 -6.44
CA LEU A 191 -8.33 -12.25 -7.28
C LEU A 191 -8.88 -13.68 -7.35
N PHE A 192 -7.99 -14.67 -7.47
CA PHE A 192 -8.39 -16.07 -7.52
C PHE A 192 -9.10 -16.53 -6.23
N ILE A 193 -8.56 -16.21 -5.05
CA ILE A 193 -9.20 -16.53 -3.77
C ILE A 193 -10.56 -15.86 -3.66
N PHE A 194 -10.63 -14.59 -4.05
CA PHE A 194 -11.87 -13.84 -4.03
C PHE A 194 -12.95 -14.50 -4.92
N LEU A 195 -12.63 -14.81 -6.17
CA LEU A 195 -13.54 -15.49 -7.10
C LEU A 195 -13.98 -16.87 -6.57
N LEU A 196 -13.06 -17.61 -5.94
CA LEU A 196 -13.36 -18.90 -5.32
C LEU A 196 -14.40 -18.79 -4.19
N PHE A 197 -14.29 -17.76 -3.37
CA PHE A 197 -15.22 -17.55 -2.26
C PHE A 197 -16.56 -16.96 -2.71
N ILE A 198 -16.60 -16.13 -3.76
CA ILE A 198 -17.86 -15.77 -4.41
C ILE A 198 -18.58 -17.01 -4.95
N TRP A 199 -17.86 -17.88 -5.66
CA TRP A 199 -18.44 -19.11 -6.19
C TRP A 199 -19.03 -19.99 -5.08
N LYS A 200 -18.43 -19.97 -3.88
CA LYS A 200 -18.90 -20.71 -2.70
C LYS A 200 -19.78 -19.91 -1.75
N TRP A 201 -20.27 -18.73 -2.12
CA TRP A 201 -20.97 -17.79 -1.23
C TRP A 201 -22.07 -18.43 -0.39
N LYS A 202 -22.88 -19.34 -0.98
CA LYS A 202 -23.97 -20.02 -0.25
C LYS A 202 -23.47 -20.90 0.91
N LYS A 203 -22.25 -21.43 0.83
CA LYS A 203 -21.67 -22.36 1.83
C LYS A 203 -20.70 -21.69 2.80
N THR A 204 -20.45 -20.40 2.67
CA THR A 204 -19.45 -19.68 3.49
C THR A 204 -20.10 -19.10 4.74
N SER A 205 -19.35 -19.07 5.85
CA SER A 205 -19.80 -18.42 7.09
C SER A 205 -20.03 -16.92 6.88
N GLN A 206 -20.85 -16.32 7.76
CA GLN A 206 -21.09 -14.87 7.74
C GLN A 206 -19.79 -14.07 7.88
N TYR A 207 -18.87 -14.50 8.75
CA TYR A 207 -17.54 -13.90 8.89
C TYR A 207 -16.78 -13.78 7.57
N VAL A 208 -16.76 -14.86 6.79
CA VAL A 208 -16.12 -14.88 5.47
C VAL A 208 -16.83 -13.95 4.48
N LYS A 209 -18.17 -13.95 4.49
CA LYS A 209 -18.98 -13.04 3.64
C LYS A 209 -18.70 -11.57 3.92
N ILE A 210 -18.56 -11.19 5.19
CA ILE A 210 -18.23 -9.81 5.61
C ILE A 210 -16.87 -9.41 5.03
N TRP A 211 -15.86 -10.28 5.13
CA TRP A 211 -14.53 -10.00 4.59
C TRP A 211 -14.52 -9.88 3.06
N ILE A 212 -15.22 -10.75 2.35
CA ILE A 212 -15.36 -10.68 0.89
C ILE A 212 -15.98 -9.33 0.50
N LEU A 213 -17.10 -8.96 1.10
CA LEU A 213 -17.80 -7.72 0.79
C LEU A 213 -16.95 -6.49 1.15
N THR A 214 -16.26 -6.53 2.29
CA THR A 214 -15.35 -5.46 2.75
C THR A 214 -14.23 -5.24 1.74
N PHE A 215 -13.61 -6.33 1.26
CA PHE A 215 -12.51 -6.24 0.30
C PHE A 215 -12.97 -5.70 -1.04
N VAL A 216 -14.15 -6.10 -1.55
CA VAL A 216 -14.70 -5.61 -2.82
C VAL A 216 -15.01 -4.14 -2.76
N LEU A 217 -15.76 -3.72 -1.74
CA LEU A 217 -16.12 -2.32 -1.56
C LEU A 217 -14.86 -1.48 -1.39
N ASN A 218 -13.88 -1.96 -0.61
CA ASN A 218 -12.61 -1.25 -0.44
C ASN A 218 -11.82 -1.15 -1.75
N LEU A 219 -11.71 -2.25 -2.51
CA LEU A 219 -11.03 -2.25 -3.80
C LEU A 219 -11.64 -1.25 -4.77
N ILE A 220 -12.97 -1.23 -4.88
CA ILE A 220 -13.72 -0.31 -5.76
C ILE A 220 -13.52 1.13 -5.29
N LEU A 221 -13.80 1.43 -4.02
CA LEU A 221 -13.76 2.80 -3.51
C LEU A 221 -12.34 3.37 -3.50
N VAL A 222 -11.33 2.60 -3.10
CA VAL A 222 -9.93 3.06 -3.16
C VAL A 222 -9.48 3.30 -4.60
N SER A 223 -9.93 2.48 -5.56
CA SER A 223 -9.65 2.70 -6.99
C SER A 223 -10.33 3.97 -7.53
N ILE A 224 -11.52 4.30 -7.04
CA ILE A 224 -12.23 5.54 -7.39
C ILE A 224 -11.63 6.77 -6.69
N PHE A 225 -11.16 6.64 -5.46
CA PHE A 225 -10.63 7.78 -4.70
C PHE A 225 -9.12 7.99 -4.83
N THR A 226 -8.42 7.11 -5.56
CA THR A 226 -6.97 7.25 -5.74
C THR A 226 -6.65 8.55 -6.47
N PRO A 227 -5.86 9.46 -5.88
CA PRO A 227 -5.70 10.81 -6.40
C PRO A 227 -4.86 10.89 -7.68
N ASN A 228 -3.92 9.96 -7.84
CA ASN A 228 -3.03 9.89 -8.98
C ASN A 228 -2.40 8.51 -9.08
N ASN A 229 -1.84 8.25 -10.25
CA ASN A 229 -0.97 7.11 -10.54
C ASN A 229 0.43 7.19 -9.88
N SER A 230 0.61 8.06 -8.87
CA SER A 230 1.86 8.37 -8.18
C SER A 230 3.12 8.28 -9.06
N ASN A 231 3.53 9.43 -9.65
CA ASN A 231 4.68 9.51 -10.56
C ASN A 231 5.99 8.89 -10.02
N ILE A 232 6.12 8.66 -8.71
CA ILE A 232 7.30 8.09 -8.05
C ILE A 232 6.97 6.81 -7.26
N ASP A 233 5.71 6.62 -6.85
CA ASP A 233 5.36 5.61 -5.84
C ASP A 233 4.56 4.43 -6.40
N TRP A 234 4.65 3.31 -5.68
CA TRP A 234 3.91 2.08 -5.89
C TRP A 234 2.41 2.32 -5.67
N GLY A 235 1.61 2.47 -6.74
CA GLY A 235 0.17 2.71 -6.63
C GLY A 235 -0.55 1.65 -5.79
N SER A 236 -0.09 0.39 -5.84
CA SER A 236 -0.56 -0.70 -4.99
C SER A 236 -0.53 -0.40 -3.49
N ARG A 237 0.26 0.57 -3.03
CA ARG A 237 0.36 0.94 -1.61
C ARG A 237 -0.98 1.41 -1.04
N TYR A 238 -1.84 2.00 -1.86
CA TYR A 238 -3.17 2.47 -1.45
C TYR A 238 -4.07 1.34 -0.92
N LEU A 239 -3.81 0.10 -1.33
CA LEU A 239 -4.55 -1.10 -0.90
C LEU A 239 -3.84 -1.88 0.22
N THR A 240 -2.68 -1.41 0.71
CA THR A 240 -1.88 -2.20 1.67
C THR A 240 -2.63 -2.49 2.96
N CYS A 241 -3.39 -1.53 3.47
CA CYS A 241 -4.15 -1.70 4.70
C CYS A 241 -5.25 -2.77 4.59
N SER A 242 -5.70 -3.15 3.38
CA SER A 242 -6.69 -4.21 3.17
C SER A 242 -6.11 -5.55 2.72
N VAL A 243 -4.79 -5.64 2.51
CA VAL A 243 -4.09 -6.87 2.09
C VAL A 243 -4.28 -8.04 3.06
N PHE A 244 -4.48 -7.76 4.35
CA PHE A 244 -4.71 -8.84 5.32
C PHE A 244 -5.98 -9.64 4.97
N ILE A 245 -6.97 -9.04 4.31
CA ILE A 245 -8.25 -9.70 4.03
C ILE A 245 -8.08 -10.94 3.15
N PRO A 246 -7.47 -10.88 1.94
CA PRO A 246 -7.23 -12.08 1.15
C PRO A 246 -6.31 -13.10 1.85
N LEU A 247 -5.41 -12.66 2.74
CA LEU A 247 -4.61 -13.56 3.57
C LEU A 247 -5.47 -14.30 4.61
N LEU A 248 -6.44 -13.64 5.23
CA LEU A 248 -7.42 -14.27 6.12
C LEU A 248 -8.33 -15.23 5.34
N LEU A 249 -8.79 -14.85 4.15
CA LEU A 249 -9.57 -15.74 3.28
C LEU A 249 -8.77 -16.99 2.88
N LEU A 250 -7.48 -16.85 2.57
CA LEU A 250 -6.59 -17.98 2.33
C LEU A 250 -6.53 -18.91 3.54
N SER A 251 -6.51 -18.36 4.75
CA SER A 251 -6.49 -19.14 6.00
C SER A 251 -7.76 -19.97 6.21
N GLU A 252 -8.88 -19.62 5.58
CA GLU A 252 -10.12 -20.41 5.64
C GLU A 252 -10.10 -21.64 4.73
N ILE A 253 -9.17 -21.70 3.78
CA ILE A 253 -9.01 -22.89 2.94
C ILE A 253 -8.39 -24.02 3.79
N LYS A 254 -9.15 -25.10 3.97
CA LYS A 254 -8.66 -26.35 4.59
C LYS A 254 -7.71 -27.06 3.65
N ILE A 255 -6.44 -26.68 3.68
CA ILE A 255 -5.34 -27.41 3.05
C ILE A 255 -4.97 -28.55 4.00
N SER A 256 -5.28 -29.80 3.65
CA SER A 256 -4.70 -30.93 4.39
C SER A 256 -3.29 -31.17 3.84
N MET A 257 -2.29 -31.14 4.72
CA MET A 257 -0.88 -31.35 4.36
C MET A 257 -0.65 -32.72 3.68
N ASN A 258 -1.53 -33.70 3.96
CA ASN A 258 -1.54 -35.01 3.31
C ASN A 258 -1.83 -34.96 1.81
N THR A 259 -2.52 -33.92 1.32
CA THR A 259 -2.80 -33.78 -0.12
C THR A 259 -1.53 -33.47 -0.90
N PHE A 260 -0.60 -32.69 -0.31
CA PHE A 260 0.65 -32.29 -0.95
C PHE A 260 1.64 -33.47 -1.03
N TRP A 261 1.70 -34.31 0.01
CA TRP A 261 2.50 -35.55 0.01
C TRP A 261 1.92 -36.66 -0.86
N SER A 262 0.61 -36.64 -1.17
CA SER A 262 0.00 -37.61 -2.09
C SER A 262 0.51 -37.49 -3.53
N PHE A 263 1.06 -36.33 -3.93
CA PHE A 263 1.71 -36.18 -5.24
C PHE A 263 2.96 -37.05 -5.38
N ARG A 264 3.61 -37.43 -4.28
CA ARG A 264 4.78 -38.31 -4.28
C ARG A 264 4.43 -39.80 -4.17
N LYS A 265 3.18 -40.13 -3.81
CA LYS A 265 2.77 -41.50 -3.46
C LYS A 265 1.63 -42.04 -4.32
N ASN A 266 1.65 -41.71 -5.62
CA ASN A 266 0.83 -42.38 -6.63
C ASN A 266 1.65 -43.40 -7.45
N SER A 267 2.46 -44.21 -6.77
CA SER A 267 2.84 -45.54 -7.25
C SER A 267 2.23 -46.58 -6.31
N LYS A 268 1.12 -47.18 -6.76
CA LYS A 268 0.50 -48.43 -6.29
C LYS A 268 0.48 -48.64 -4.76
N PHE A 269 -0.69 -48.53 -4.13
CA PHE A 269 -1.24 -49.60 -3.28
C PHE A 269 -2.66 -49.25 -2.84
N LYS A 270 -3.63 -49.91 -3.48
CA LYS A 270 -5.03 -49.94 -3.08
C LYS A 270 -5.19 -51.16 -2.17
N LYS A 271 -5.54 -50.97 -0.89
CA LYS A 271 -6.17 -52.01 -0.08
C LYS A 271 -7.39 -51.42 0.60
N THR A 272 -8.52 -51.89 0.11
CA THR A 272 -9.89 -51.67 0.55
C THR A 272 -10.08 -52.33 1.92
N TYR A 273 -10.69 -51.62 2.87
CA TYR A 273 -11.48 -52.25 3.91
C TYR A 273 -12.74 -51.40 4.09
N GLU A 274 -13.88 -51.99 3.75
CA GLU A 274 -15.22 -51.48 4.04
C GLU A 274 -15.54 -51.80 5.50
N ASN A 275 -16.11 -50.82 6.22
CA ASN A 275 -17.09 -51.11 7.25
C ASN A 275 -18.11 -49.98 7.28
N LYS A 276 -19.37 -50.35 7.00
CA LYS A 276 -20.54 -49.49 6.99
C LYS A 276 -20.95 -49.16 8.43
N VAL A 277 -21.12 -47.87 8.71
CA VAL A 277 -22.02 -47.39 9.76
C VAL A 277 -22.77 -46.20 9.18
N GLU A 278 -24.08 -46.33 9.07
CA GLU A 278 -24.98 -45.27 8.59
C GLU A 278 -25.16 -44.20 9.67
N LEU A 279 -24.84 -42.95 9.33
CA LEU A 279 -25.27 -41.75 10.07
C LEU A 279 -25.90 -40.76 9.07
N PRO A 280 -26.88 -39.95 9.53
CA PRO A 280 -27.85 -39.29 8.66
C PRO A 280 -27.21 -38.27 7.72
N LYS A 281 -27.67 -38.30 6.46
CA LYS A 281 -27.23 -37.47 5.35
C LYS A 281 -27.50 -35.99 5.63
N ILE A 282 -26.46 -35.26 6.02
CA ILE A 282 -26.34 -33.84 5.73
C ILE A 282 -25.85 -33.77 4.28
N GLU A 283 -26.65 -33.20 3.37
CA GLU A 283 -26.24 -32.93 1.99
C GLU A 283 -25.10 -31.90 1.96
N ASN A 284 -23.91 -32.39 2.24
CA ASN A 284 -22.66 -31.71 1.96
C ASN A 284 -22.49 -31.68 0.45
N ILE A 285 -22.52 -30.48 -0.13
CA ILE A 285 -22.29 -30.31 -1.55
C ILE A 285 -20.85 -30.74 -1.88
N GLU A 286 -20.71 -31.98 -2.37
CA GLU A 286 -19.48 -32.62 -2.80
C GLU A 286 -18.91 -31.90 -4.02
N ILE A 287 -17.71 -31.34 -3.85
CA ILE A 287 -16.87 -30.97 -4.98
C ILE A 287 -16.07 -32.22 -5.31
N LYS A 288 -16.23 -32.77 -6.52
CA LYS A 288 -15.42 -33.92 -6.97
C LYS A 288 -13.95 -33.66 -6.65
N GLU A 289 -13.30 -34.65 -6.04
CA GLU A 289 -11.96 -34.52 -5.48
C GLU A 289 -10.92 -33.99 -6.50
N ASN A 290 -11.14 -34.25 -7.79
CA ASN A 290 -10.35 -33.69 -8.89
C ASN A 290 -10.38 -32.16 -8.97
N TYR A 291 -11.53 -31.50 -8.77
CA TYR A 291 -11.60 -30.03 -8.81
C TYR A 291 -10.87 -29.39 -7.65
N LYS A 292 -10.85 -30.04 -6.47
CA LYS A 292 -10.08 -29.56 -5.32
C LYS A 292 -8.59 -29.53 -5.61
N LYS A 293 -8.06 -30.58 -6.28
CA LYS A 293 -6.65 -30.64 -6.70
C LYS A 293 -6.32 -29.57 -7.73
N ILE A 294 -7.18 -29.35 -8.73
CA ILE A 294 -6.98 -28.31 -9.75
C ILE A 294 -6.96 -26.91 -9.11
N ILE A 295 -7.91 -26.60 -8.23
CA ILE A 295 -7.97 -25.32 -7.53
C ILE A 295 -6.69 -25.05 -6.72
N LEU A 296 -6.21 -26.05 -5.97
CA LEU A 296 -4.98 -25.92 -5.19
C LEU A 296 -3.75 -25.78 -6.09
N PHE A 297 -3.72 -26.47 -7.23
CA PHE A 297 -2.63 -26.37 -8.20
C PHE A 297 -2.57 -24.98 -8.86
N VAL A 298 -3.71 -24.43 -9.28
CA VAL A 298 -3.79 -23.05 -9.80
C VAL A 298 -3.35 -22.05 -8.73
N LEU A 299 -3.84 -22.19 -7.50
CA LEU A 299 -3.43 -21.32 -6.40
C LEU A 299 -1.91 -21.38 -6.15
N LEU A 300 -1.32 -22.58 -6.19
CA LEU A 300 0.13 -22.76 -6.04
C LEU A 300 0.90 -22.05 -7.17
N ILE A 301 0.49 -22.20 -8.42
CA ILE A 301 1.11 -21.52 -9.57
C ILE A 301 1.07 -20.00 -9.37
N LEU A 302 -0.08 -19.45 -8.97
CA LEU A 302 -0.23 -18.01 -8.77
C LEU A 302 0.61 -17.48 -7.61
N ILE A 303 0.74 -18.24 -6.52
CA ILE A 303 1.63 -17.90 -5.40
C ILE A 303 3.10 -17.95 -5.84
N LEU A 304 3.52 -18.98 -6.59
CA LEU A 304 4.88 -19.10 -7.11
C LEU A 304 5.23 -17.95 -8.08
N TYR A 305 4.29 -17.58 -8.95
CA TYR A 305 4.41 -16.39 -9.79
C TYR A 305 4.63 -15.13 -8.95
N SER A 306 3.79 -14.90 -7.92
CA SER A 306 3.95 -13.76 -7.01
C SER A 306 5.29 -13.75 -6.31
N ILE A 307 5.80 -14.90 -5.86
CA ILE A 307 7.13 -15.00 -5.25
C ILE A 307 8.20 -14.53 -6.24
N SER A 308 8.15 -15.03 -7.48
CA SER A 308 9.12 -14.64 -8.52
C SER A 308 9.10 -13.13 -8.79
N VAL A 309 7.91 -12.55 -8.93
CA VAL A 309 7.73 -11.11 -9.19
C VAL A 309 8.22 -10.26 -8.02
N ASN A 310 7.81 -10.57 -6.79
CA ASN A 310 8.20 -9.81 -5.61
C ASN A 310 9.71 -9.92 -5.35
N PHE A 311 10.33 -11.07 -5.61
CA PHE A 311 11.78 -11.22 -5.50
C PHE A 311 12.55 -10.36 -6.51
N LYS A 312 12.13 -10.37 -7.78
CA LYS A 312 12.68 -9.47 -8.82
C LYS A 312 12.51 -8.00 -8.44
N MET A 313 11.37 -7.66 -7.85
CA MET A 313 11.09 -6.30 -7.39
C MET A 313 12.07 -5.88 -6.29
N ILE A 314 12.31 -6.70 -5.27
CA ILE A 314 13.29 -6.40 -4.21
C ILE A 314 14.69 -6.16 -4.80
N GLN A 315 15.11 -6.98 -5.75
CA GLN A 315 16.39 -6.79 -6.44
C GLN A 315 16.45 -5.47 -7.21
N LEU A 316 15.38 -5.12 -7.94
CA LEU A 316 15.28 -3.86 -8.66
C LEU A 316 15.31 -2.66 -7.70
N MET A 317 14.57 -2.71 -6.60
CA MET A 317 14.57 -1.64 -5.59
C MET A 317 15.95 -1.45 -4.96
N ARG A 318 16.67 -2.53 -4.68
CA ARG A 318 18.05 -2.46 -4.19
C ARG A 318 18.96 -1.75 -5.20
N LYS A 319 18.87 -2.11 -6.49
CA LYS A 319 19.65 -1.44 -7.55
C LYS A 319 19.33 0.04 -7.65
N ILE A 320 18.04 0.40 -7.64
CA ILE A 320 17.59 1.80 -7.67
C ILE A 320 18.09 2.56 -6.43
N SER A 321 18.03 1.96 -5.25
CA SER A 321 18.52 2.59 -4.01
C SER A 321 20.03 2.86 -4.05
N ILE A 322 20.82 1.90 -4.55
CA ILE A 322 22.27 2.09 -4.75
C ILE A 322 22.53 3.23 -5.74
N GLN A 323 21.85 3.23 -6.89
CA GLN A 323 21.99 4.29 -7.89
C GLN A 323 21.59 5.66 -7.33
N LEU A 324 20.51 5.75 -6.56
CA LEU A 324 20.09 7.00 -5.93
C LEU A 324 21.11 7.48 -4.90
N SER A 325 21.70 6.57 -4.11
CA SER A 325 22.76 6.90 -3.16
C SER A 325 24.01 7.42 -3.87
N GLU A 326 24.41 6.77 -4.97
CA GLU A 326 25.51 7.23 -5.83
C GLU A 326 25.23 8.65 -6.37
N ILE A 327 24.05 8.88 -6.95
CA ILE A 327 23.62 10.21 -7.42
C ILE A 327 23.68 11.25 -6.29
N GLN A 328 23.14 10.93 -5.12
CA GLN A 328 23.12 11.84 -3.97
C GLN A 328 24.52 12.17 -3.47
N SER A 329 25.43 11.20 -3.44
CA SER A 329 26.82 11.42 -3.02
C SER A 329 27.66 12.23 -4.00
N GLU A 330 27.29 12.26 -5.29
CA GLU A 330 27.95 13.08 -6.30
C GLU A 330 27.47 14.54 -6.28
N ILE A 331 26.30 14.83 -5.71
CA ILE A 331 25.81 16.21 -5.58
C ILE A 331 26.65 16.95 -4.53
N PRO A 332 27.22 18.12 -4.85
CA PRO A 332 28.05 18.89 -3.93
C PRO A 332 27.19 19.65 -2.91
N TRP A 333 26.56 18.92 -1.98
CA TRP A 333 25.71 19.46 -0.93
C TRP A 333 26.47 20.45 -0.05
N ASP A 334 25.90 21.63 0.14
CA ASP A 334 26.48 22.71 0.93
C ASP A 334 25.34 23.67 1.34
N ASN A 335 25.15 23.84 2.65
CA ASN A 335 24.09 24.67 3.20
C ASN A 335 24.23 26.16 2.82
N SER A 336 25.41 26.59 2.38
CA SER A 336 25.67 27.96 1.89
C SER A 336 25.25 28.17 0.42
N LYS A 337 24.70 27.14 -0.23
CA LYS A 337 24.34 27.15 -1.65
C LYS A 337 22.85 26.89 -1.86
N ILE A 338 22.32 27.47 -2.92
CA ILE A 338 20.94 27.27 -3.36
C ILE A 338 20.94 26.32 -4.56
N PHE A 339 20.26 25.20 -4.43
CA PHE A 339 20.17 24.18 -5.47
C PHE A 339 18.96 24.43 -6.35
N ILE A 340 19.18 24.42 -7.67
CA ILE A 340 18.14 24.68 -8.66
C ILE A 340 18.04 23.49 -9.61
N THR A 341 16.82 23.03 -9.86
CA THR A 341 16.56 22.07 -10.93
C THR A 341 15.26 22.40 -11.65
N SER A 342 15.12 21.94 -12.89
CA SER A 342 13.92 22.17 -13.70
C SER A 342 12.98 20.97 -13.78
N LYS A 343 13.50 19.76 -13.57
CA LYS A 343 12.74 18.52 -13.65
C LYS A 343 12.34 18.03 -12.27
N SER A 344 11.04 17.76 -12.08
CA SER A 344 10.54 17.12 -10.87
C SER A 344 11.24 15.79 -10.60
N ASN A 345 11.55 15.00 -11.64
CA ASN A 345 12.19 13.69 -11.49
C ASN A 345 13.59 13.80 -10.88
N ILE A 346 14.36 14.83 -11.24
CA ILE A 346 15.66 15.11 -10.62
C ILE A 346 15.46 15.56 -9.18
N ALA A 347 14.51 16.48 -8.96
CA ALA A 347 14.19 16.97 -7.63
C ALA A 347 13.87 15.81 -6.67
N ASN A 348 13.06 14.85 -7.11
CA ASN A 348 12.70 13.67 -6.33
C ASN A 348 13.90 12.79 -5.90
N THR A 349 15.03 12.88 -6.59
CA THR A 349 16.26 12.18 -6.20
C THR A 349 16.95 12.79 -4.99
N PHE A 350 16.58 14.01 -4.56
CA PHE A 350 17.25 14.71 -3.45
C PHE A 350 16.87 14.17 -2.06
N GLY A 351 15.79 13.38 -1.96
CA GLY A 351 15.48 12.62 -0.75
C GLY A 351 15.29 13.49 0.49
N LEU A 352 16.03 13.22 1.57
CA LEU A 352 15.91 13.99 2.82
C LEU A 352 16.65 15.34 2.80
N ASN A 353 17.44 15.61 1.76
CA ASN A 353 18.18 16.88 1.67
C ASN A 353 17.25 18.09 1.50
N TYR A 354 15.98 17.88 1.16
CA TYR A 354 14.95 18.93 1.23
C TYR A 354 14.79 19.58 2.60
N PHE A 355 15.16 18.89 3.68
CA PHE A 355 15.06 19.44 5.04
C PHE A 355 16.28 20.27 5.45
N SER A 356 17.42 20.08 4.78
CA SER A 356 18.69 20.74 5.14
C SER A 356 19.20 21.71 4.07
N GLN A 357 18.67 21.63 2.84
CA GLN A 357 19.13 22.41 1.68
C GLN A 357 18.01 23.28 1.13
N THR A 358 18.38 24.47 0.65
CA THR A 358 17.46 25.32 -0.11
C THR A 358 17.39 24.81 -1.55
N ILE A 359 16.28 24.16 -1.91
CA ILE A 359 16.07 23.60 -3.24
C ILE A 359 14.91 24.31 -3.95
N LEU A 360 15.17 24.82 -5.15
CA LEU A 360 14.19 25.50 -5.99
C LEU A 360 13.88 24.67 -7.24
N LEU A 361 12.61 24.38 -7.45
CA LEU A 361 12.11 23.75 -8.67
C LEU A 361 11.59 24.83 -9.63
N ILE A 362 12.35 25.10 -10.69
CA ILE A 362 12.05 26.18 -11.64
C ILE A 362 11.55 25.62 -12.97
N LYS A 363 10.35 26.04 -13.41
CA LYS A 363 9.75 25.52 -14.65
C LYS A 363 10.20 26.26 -15.91
N LYS A 364 10.60 27.53 -15.81
CA LYS A 364 10.95 28.36 -16.98
C LYS A 364 12.33 28.99 -16.82
N PRO A 365 13.14 29.08 -17.91
CA PRO A 365 14.44 29.76 -17.87
C PRO A 365 14.38 31.22 -17.41
N LYS A 366 13.28 31.94 -17.72
CA LYS A 366 13.07 33.33 -17.31
C LYS A 366 13.05 33.50 -15.79
N ASP A 367 12.47 32.54 -15.08
CA ASP A 367 12.39 32.60 -13.62
C ASP A 367 13.79 32.43 -13.00
N LEU A 368 14.64 31.58 -13.60
CA LEU A 368 16.04 31.42 -13.19
C LEU A 368 16.82 32.72 -13.37
N ILE A 369 16.66 33.40 -14.51
CA ILE A 369 17.27 34.71 -14.77
C ILE A 369 16.87 35.73 -13.71
N GLN A 370 15.58 35.80 -13.37
CA GLN A 370 15.06 36.73 -12.38
C GLN A 370 15.63 36.46 -10.97
N ILE A 371 15.71 35.19 -10.57
CA ILE A 371 16.28 34.81 -9.26
C ILE A 371 17.75 35.18 -9.16
N LEU A 372 18.53 34.91 -10.21
CA LEU A 372 19.95 35.28 -10.26
C LEU A 372 20.17 36.80 -10.17
N GLN A 373 19.23 37.60 -10.68
CA GLN A 373 19.30 39.07 -10.59
C GLN A 373 18.90 39.60 -9.21
N LEU A 374 17.88 39.01 -8.58
CA LEU A 374 17.38 39.44 -7.27
C LEU A 374 18.33 39.06 -6.12
N HIS A 375 19.10 37.98 -6.30
CA HIS A 375 19.99 37.43 -5.28
C HIS A 375 21.44 37.32 -5.77
N PRO A 376 22.10 38.45 -6.10
CA PRO A 376 23.41 38.43 -6.75
C PRO A 376 24.54 37.89 -5.84
N ASN A 377 24.39 37.99 -4.52
CA ASN A 377 25.44 37.60 -3.56
C ASN A 377 25.38 36.11 -3.19
N GLU A 378 24.34 35.39 -3.63
CA GLU A 378 24.15 33.97 -3.32
C GLU A 378 24.92 33.08 -4.29
N ARG A 379 25.26 31.87 -3.83
CA ARG A 379 25.86 30.82 -4.66
C ARG A 379 24.80 29.83 -5.08
N PHE A 380 24.67 29.61 -6.38
CA PHE A 380 23.69 28.69 -6.94
C PHE A 380 24.37 27.45 -7.53
N ILE A 381 23.76 26.28 -7.32
CA ILE A 381 24.10 25.06 -8.04
C ILE A 381 22.92 24.67 -8.91
N LEU A 382 23.12 24.76 -10.21
CA LEU A 382 22.18 24.28 -11.21
C LEU A 382 22.41 22.80 -11.48
N ILE A 383 21.37 21.99 -11.29
CA ILE A 383 21.36 20.55 -11.52
C ILE A 383 20.49 20.25 -12.75
N GLU A 384 21.14 19.81 -13.82
CA GLU A 384 20.54 19.63 -15.15
C GLU A 384 20.70 18.20 -15.65
N ASP A 385 19.78 17.75 -16.50
CA ASP A 385 19.91 16.49 -17.21
C ASP A 385 20.93 16.65 -18.36
N LYS A 386 21.90 15.74 -18.49
CA LYS A 386 22.88 15.79 -19.58
C LYS A 386 22.24 15.63 -20.97
N LEU A 387 21.04 15.05 -21.04
CA LEU A 387 20.32 14.83 -22.30
C LEU A 387 19.57 16.08 -22.80
N ASP A 388 19.36 17.06 -21.93
CA ASP A 388 18.64 18.28 -22.28
C ASP A 388 19.58 19.37 -22.77
N LYS A 389 19.00 20.37 -23.47
CA LYS A 389 19.72 21.62 -23.73
C LYS A 389 19.99 22.34 -22.40
N PRO A 390 21.26 22.58 -22.04
CA PRO A 390 21.63 23.14 -20.74
C PRO A 390 21.27 24.63 -20.65
N TRP A 391 20.52 24.99 -19.62
CA TRP A 391 20.22 26.37 -19.27
C TRP A 391 21.47 27.13 -18.84
N SER A 392 22.47 26.42 -18.28
CA SER A 392 23.78 27.00 -17.97
C SER A 392 24.45 27.67 -19.18
N GLU A 393 24.29 27.13 -20.38
CA GLU A 393 24.82 27.74 -21.61
C GLU A 393 24.01 28.97 -22.04
N SER A 394 22.67 28.91 -21.91
CA SER A 394 21.80 30.06 -22.20
C SER A 394 22.10 31.24 -21.28
N ILE A 395 22.35 31.00 -19.99
CA ILE A 395 22.64 32.04 -18.99
C ILE A 395 24.04 32.62 -19.20
N ARG A 396 25.01 31.78 -19.57
CA ARG A 396 26.37 32.22 -19.85
C ARG A 396 26.40 33.32 -20.91
N ASN A 397 25.63 33.19 -21.98
CA ASN A 397 25.57 34.20 -23.05
C ASN A 397 24.92 35.52 -22.59
N GLN A 398 24.00 35.47 -21.63
CA GLN A 398 23.27 36.65 -21.14
C GLN A 398 24.00 37.41 -20.02
N PHE A 399 24.86 36.73 -19.25
CA PHE A 399 25.52 37.28 -18.06
C PHE A 399 27.06 37.22 -18.09
N VAL A 400 27.65 37.16 -19.29
CA VAL A 400 29.11 36.98 -19.56
C VAL A 400 30.03 37.79 -18.62
N ASN A 401 29.62 39.00 -18.25
CA ASN A 401 30.43 39.94 -17.45
C ASN A 401 30.01 40.08 -15.97
N LYS A 402 28.89 39.49 -15.56
CA LYS A 402 28.34 39.66 -14.20
C LYS A 402 28.46 38.41 -13.32
N LEU A 403 28.44 37.23 -13.93
CA LEU A 403 28.43 35.96 -13.21
C LEU A 403 29.66 35.12 -13.58
N LYS A 404 30.21 34.43 -12.59
CA LYS A 404 31.17 33.34 -12.77
C LYS A 404 30.37 32.03 -12.82
N ILE A 405 30.47 31.33 -13.95
CA ILE A 405 29.76 30.07 -14.21
C ILE A 405 30.79 28.96 -14.39
N THR A 406 30.86 28.07 -13.40
CA THR A 406 31.83 26.97 -13.32
C THR A 406 31.11 25.63 -13.41
N ILE A 407 31.47 24.80 -14.39
CA ILE A 407 30.95 23.43 -14.47
C ILE A 407 31.70 22.61 -13.42
N ILE A 408 30.97 22.09 -12.44
CA ILE A 408 31.51 21.15 -11.47
C ILE A 408 31.66 19.81 -12.19
N LYS A 409 32.87 19.25 -12.11
CA LYS A 409 33.37 18.02 -12.77
C LYS A 409 32.25 17.07 -13.23
N SER A 410 32.31 16.63 -14.50
CA SER A 410 31.38 15.66 -15.09
C SER A 410 31.19 14.43 -14.18
N PRO A 411 30.05 14.31 -13.49
CA PRO A 411 29.79 13.17 -12.62
C PRO A 411 29.68 11.89 -13.44
N LYS A 412 29.85 10.70 -12.84
CA LYS A 412 29.58 9.43 -13.55
C LYS A 412 28.11 9.33 -13.93
N VAL A 413 27.26 10.04 -13.20
CA VAL A 413 25.81 10.12 -13.40
C VAL A 413 25.43 10.96 -14.63
N HIS A 414 24.24 10.72 -15.18
CA HIS A 414 23.60 11.50 -16.26
C HIS A 414 23.18 12.94 -15.87
N LEU A 415 23.78 13.54 -14.85
CA LEU A 415 23.48 14.90 -14.38
C LEU A 415 24.67 15.84 -14.63
N ARG A 416 24.39 17.08 -15.00
CA ARG A 416 25.36 18.18 -15.10
C ARG A 416 25.18 19.10 -13.91
N PHE A 417 26.27 19.41 -13.22
CA PHE A 417 26.28 20.37 -12.11
C PHE A 417 27.01 21.63 -12.53
N THR A 418 26.34 22.77 -12.41
CA THR A 418 26.92 24.08 -12.75
C THR A 418 26.81 25.01 -11.55
N GLU A 419 27.93 25.49 -11.05
CA GLU A 419 27.98 26.54 -10.03
C GLU A 419 27.91 27.92 -10.67
N ILE A 420 27.06 28.77 -10.13
CA ILE A 420 26.85 30.15 -10.55
C ILE A 420 27.03 31.04 -9.34
N GLN A 421 27.93 32.01 -9.42
CA GLN A 421 28.14 33.02 -8.39
C GLN A 421 28.40 34.39 -9.04
N SER A 422 28.16 35.50 -8.33
CA SER A 422 28.66 36.80 -8.81
C SER A 422 30.17 36.77 -8.98
N ARG A 423 30.65 37.53 -9.97
CA ARG A 423 32.07 37.87 -10.07
C ARG A 423 32.47 38.83 -8.96
#